data_AF-A0A844GKX9-F1
#
_entry.id   AF-A0A844GKX9-F1
#
_cell.length_a   1.000
_cell.length_b   1.000
_cell.length_c   1.000
_cell.angle_alpha   90.00
_cell.angle_beta   90.00
_cell.angle_gamma   90.00
#
_symmetry.space_group_name_H-M   'P 1'
#
loop_
_entity.id
_entity.type
_entity.pdbx_description
1 polymer ?
#
loop_
_entity_poly.entity_id
_entity_poly.type
_entity_poly.pdbx_seq_one_letter_code
_entity_poly.pdbx_strand_id
1 'polypeptide(L)'
;MNPELFQVFLNEYEEIRVNLEEELTETGKSELYTDLTKLIIKIADYIFREDDNVRKGIGDIMGGKVLELESERLKAEGKAIGRAEGEAIGQARGEAIGQARGEAIGQIQGEARLGSLITRLIQDQRTEEIPIVSTDSKRREQLYKEYSL
;
A
#
# COMPACT_ATOMS: atom_id res chain seq x y z
N MET A 1 39.21 5.24 40.46
CA MET A 1 38.56 5.30 39.14
C MET A 1 39.56 5.91 38.17
N ASN A 2 39.86 5.26 37.04
CA ASN A 2 40.86 5.77 36.09
C ASN A 2 40.23 6.88 35.22
N PRO A 3 40.70 8.14 35.28
CA PRO A 3 40.12 9.27 34.57
C PRO A 3 40.19 9.13 33.04
N GLU A 4 41.25 8.54 32.52
CA GLU A 4 41.45 8.35 31.07
C GLU A 4 40.44 7.35 30.51
N LEU A 5 40.19 6.29 31.27
CA LEU A 5 39.21 5.26 30.92
C LEU A 5 37.78 5.82 30.91
N PHE A 6 37.48 6.75 31.84
CA PHE A 6 36.18 7.43 31.89
C PHE A 6 35.96 8.35 30.68
N GLN A 7 37.02 9.04 30.23
CA GLN A 7 36.93 9.92 29.06
C GLN A 7 36.72 9.13 27.76
N VAL A 8 37.34 7.95 27.63
CA VAL A 8 37.11 7.05 26.48
C VAL A 8 35.65 6.62 26.41
N PHE A 9 35.03 6.27 27.54
CA PHE A 9 33.61 5.90 27.57
C PHE A 9 32.66 7.04 27.22
N LEU A 10 32.97 8.25 27.66
CA LEU A 10 32.19 9.44 27.30
C LEU A 10 32.24 9.71 25.81
N ASN A 11 33.41 9.55 25.19
CA ASN A 11 33.57 9.77 23.76
C ASN A 11 32.84 8.69 22.95
N GLU A 12 32.94 7.42 23.35
CA GLU A 12 32.18 6.34 22.71
C GLU A 12 30.67 6.59 22.84
N TYR A 13 30.19 6.96 24.03
CA TYR A 13 28.78 7.31 24.24
C TYR A 13 28.29 8.45 23.35
N GLU A 14 29.09 9.51 23.20
CA GLU A 14 28.76 10.65 22.34
C GLU A 14 28.72 10.29 20.87
N GLU A 15 29.70 9.51 20.38
CA GLU A 15 29.73 9.02 18.99
C GLU A 15 28.50 8.16 18.68
N ILE A 16 28.13 7.29 19.62
CA ILE A 16 26.92 6.48 19.53
C ILE A 16 25.67 7.35 19.52
N ARG A 17 25.58 8.36 20.40
CA ARG A 17 24.40 9.23 20.47
C ARG A 17 24.21 9.97 19.15
N VAL A 18 25.29 10.51 18.59
CA VAL A 18 25.27 11.23 17.31
C VAL A 18 24.84 10.31 16.16
N ASN A 19 25.38 9.10 16.09
CA ASN A 19 24.98 8.14 15.06
C ASN A 19 23.51 7.72 15.19
N LEU A 20 23.01 7.56 16.42
CA LEU A 20 21.58 7.30 16.68
C LEU A 20 20.68 8.48 16.27
N GLU A 21 21.12 9.73 16.48
CA GLU A 21 20.38 10.93 16.06
C GLU A 21 20.31 11.06 14.53
N GLU A 22 21.40 10.78 13.80
CA GLU A 22 21.41 10.80 12.33
C GLU A 22 20.54 9.67 11.72
N GLU A 23 20.60 8.46 12.26
CA GLU A 23 19.76 7.35 11.80
C GLU A 23 18.28 7.51 12.17
N LEU A 24 17.92 8.30 13.19
CA LEU A 24 16.52 8.63 13.49
C LEU A 24 15.85 9.51 12.42
N THR A 25 16.65 10.21 11.61
CA THR A 25 16.18 11.04 10.49
C THR A 25 16.05 10.31 9.16
N GLU A 26 16.71 9.16 8.98
CA GLU A 26 16.61 8.34 7.77
C GLU A 26 15.92 6.98 8.06
N THR A 27 15.24 6.44 7.06
CA THR A 27 14.31 5.30 7.12
C THR A 27 14.92 3.92 7.48
N GLY A 28 16.00 3.87 8.26
CA GLY A 28 16.79 2.68 8.64
C GLY A 28 16.50 2.11 10.03
N LYS A 29 15.24 2.10 10.49
CA LYS A 29 14.90 1.75 11.89
C LYS A 29 15.34 0.34 12.33
N SER A 30 15.40 -0.65 11.44
CA SER A 30 15.77 -2.03 11.84
C SER A 30 17.28 -2.25 12.05
N GLU A 31 18.11 -1.53 11.28
CA GLU A 31 19.57 -1.54 11.45
C GLU A 31 19.91 -0.86 12.79
N LEU A 32 19.26 0.27 13.07
CA LEU A 32 19.35 1.00 14.33
C LEU A 32 18.95 0.14 15.56
N TYR A 33 17.85 -0.64 15.50
CA TYR A 33 17.49 -1.56 16.59
C TYR A 33 18.56 -2.64 16.84
N THR A 34 19.14 -3.16 15.76
CA THR A 34 20.18 -4.19 15.84
C THR A 34 21.47 -3.62 16.42
N ASP A 35 21.85 -2.42 16.02
CA ASP A 35 23.08 -1.78 16.46
C ASP A 35 22.99 -1.25 17.90
N LEU A 36 21.83 -0.70 18.29
CA LEU A 36 21.55 -0.38 19.69
C LEU A 36 21.58 -1.63 20.58
N THR A 37 21.03 -2.75 20.11
CA THR A 37 21.06 -4.04 20.82
C THR A 37 22.49 -4.53 21.02
N LYS A 38 23.31 -4.52 19.96
CA LYS A 38 24.74 -4.91 20.05
C LYS A 38 25.50 -4.02 21.01
N LEU A 39 25.22 -2.71 21.02
CA LEU A 39 25.87 -1.78 21.91
C LEU A 39 25.52 -2.06 23.38
N ILE A 40 24.23 -2.21 23.68
CA ILE A 40 23.77 -2.50 25.04
C ILE A 40 24.43 -3.78 25.56
N ILE A 41 24.57 -4.80 24.71
CA ILE A 41 25.31 -6.03 25.03
C ILE A 41 26.78 -5.73 25.33
N LYS A 42 27.48 -4.95 24.50
CA LYS A 42 28.89 -4.59 24.73
C LYS A 42 29.10 -3.80 26.04
N ILE A 43 28.23 -2.84 26.32
CA ILE A 43 28.26 -2.06 27.58
C ILE A 43 28.01 -2.98 28.77
N ALA A 44 27.02 -3.87 28.67
CA ALA A 44 26.72 -4.84 29.71
C ALA A 44 27.88 -5.81 29.96
N ASP A 45 28.52 -6.31 28.90
CA ASP A 45 29.70 -7.17 28.98
C ASP A 45 30.87 -6.48 29.69
N TYR A 46 31.02 -5.16 29.48
CA TYR A 46 32.06 -4.37 30.12
C TYR A 46 31.78 -4.09 31.61
N ILE A 47 30.55 -3.67 31.93
CA ILE A 47 30.13 -3.28 33.29
C ILE A 47 30.00 -4.51 34.19
N PHE A 48 29.35 -5.57 33.69
CA PHE A 48 29.04 -6.79 34.44
C PHE A 48 30.00 -7.94 34.12
N ARG A 49 31.27 -7.62 33.80
CA ARG A 49 32.29 -8.59 33.36
C ARG A 49 32.51 -9.77 34.31
N GLU A 50 32.22 -9.60 35.60
CA GLU A 50 32.35 -10.63 36.64
C GLU A 50 31.01 -11.30 37.01
N ASP A 51 29.89 -10.84 36.46
CA ASP A 51 28.55 -11.37 36.72
C ASP A 51 27.92 -11.97 35.45
N ASP A 52 28.22 -13.26 35.23
CA ASP A 52 27.73 -14.03 34.08
C ASP A 52 26.20 -14.13 34.01
N ASN A 53 25.52 -14.12 35.16
CA ASN A 53 24.06 -14.25 35.19
C ASN A 53 23.40 -12.99 34.62
N VAL A 54 23.93 -11.82 34.97
CA VAL A 54 23.44 -10.54 34.44
C VAL A 54 23.71 -10.43 32.94
N ARG A 55 24.91 -10.78 32.48
CA ARG A 55 25.26 -10.73 31.04
C ARG A 55 24.37 -11.64 30.20
N LYS A 56 24.16 -12.88 30.66
CA LYS A 56 23.26 -13.83 30.00
C LYS A 56 21.81 -13.32 29.97
N GLY A 57 21.31 -12.79 31.08
CA GLY A 57 19.96 -12.22 31.15
C GLY A 57 19.76 -11.06 30.17
N ILE A 58 20.76 -10.17 30.05
CA ILE A 58 20.72 -9.07 29.10
C ILE A 58 20.77 -9.59 27.65
N GLY A 59 21.63 -10.57 27.36
CA GLY A 59 21.69 -11.23 26.06
C GLY A 59 20.35 -11.87 25.65
N ASP A 60 19.70 -12.60 26.56
CA ASP A 60 18.41 -13.27 26.31
C ASP A 60 17.28 -12.25 26.06
N ILE A 61 17.28 -11.12 26.77
CA ILE A 61 16.29 -10.06 26.58
C ILE A 61 16.56 -9.31 25.27
N MET A 62 17.79 -8.86 25.06
CA MET A 62 18.15 -7.98 23.95
C MET A 62 18.24 -8.74 22.63
N GLY A 63 18.95 -9.86 22.58
CA GLY A 63 19.10 -10.68 21.38
C GLY A 63 17.92 -11.63 21.11
N GLY A 64 17.15 -11.99 22.14
CA GLY A 64 15.96 -12.82 21.99
C GLY A 64 14.70 -11.98 21.86
N LYS A 65 14.19 -11.49 22.99
CA LYS A 65 12.86 -10.88 23.08
C LYS A 65 12.73 -9.57 22.29
N VAL A 66 13.71 -8.68 22.38
CA VAL A 66 13.65 -7.37 21.72
C VAL A 66 13.73 -7.51 20.20
N LEU A 67 14.62 -8.35 19.68
CA LEU A 67 14.69 -8.63 18.24
C LEU A 67 13.45 -9.37 17.72
N GLU A 68 12.87 -10.29 18.49
CA GLU A 68 11.62 -10.98 18.14
C GLU A 68 10.46 -9.98 18.01
N LEU A 69 10.28 -9.09 19.00
CA LEU A 69 9.25 -8.05 18.97
C LEU A 69 9.39 -7.12 17.76
N GLU A 70 10.62 -6.71 17.42
CA GLU A 70 10.87 -5.86 16.25
C GLU A 70 10.59 -6.61 14.93
N SER A 71 10.95 -7.89 14.84
CA SER A 71 10.63 -8.74 13.69
C SER A 71 9.11 -8.89 13.49
N GLU A 72 8.36 -9.09 14.58
CA GLU A 72 6.89 -9.13 14.54
C GLU A 72 6.30 -7.79 14.08
N ARG A 73 6.84 -6.67 14.57
CA ARG A 73 6.44 -5.32 14.17
C ARG A 73 6.65 -5.10 12.68
N LEU A 74 7.84 -5.42 12.15
CA LEU A 74 8.16 -5.31 10.73
C LEU A 74 7.27 -6.19 9.86
N LYS A 75 6.97 -7.42 10.32
CA LYS A 75 6.05 -8.32 9.62
C LYS A 75 4.63 -7.77 9.60
N ALA A 76 4.17 -7.14 10.68
CA ALA A 76 2.85 -6.52 10.74
C ALA A 76 2.78 -5.29 9.81
N GLU A 77 3.81 -4.45 9.81
CA GLU A 77 3.94 -3.28 8.94
C GLU A 77 3.97 -3.68 7.46
N GLY A 78 4.81 -4.65 7.08
CA GLY A 78 4.86 -5.17 5.71
C GLY A 78 3.52 -5.76 5.26
N LYS A 79 2.79 -6.44 6.14
CA LYS A 79 1.42 -6.93 5.85
C LYS A 79 0.39 -5.81 5.71
N ALA A 80 0.56 -4.70 6.43
CA ALA A 80 -0.33 -3.55 6.33
C ALA A 80 -0.10 -2.82 5.01
N ILE A 81 1.16 -2.55 4.67
CA ILE A 81 1.57 -1.93 3.41
C ILE A 81 1.11 -2.79 2.23
N GLY A 82 1.45 -4.09 2.23
CA GLY A 82 1.08 -4.98 1.13
C GLY A 82 -0.43 -5.13 0.94
N ARG A 83 -1.24 -5.04 2.01
CA ARG A 83 -2.71 -5.00 1.89
C ARG A 83 -3.19 -3.68 1.30
N ALA A 84 -2.71 -2.55 1.80
CA ALA A 84 -3.11 -1.24 1.30
C ALA A 84 -2.75 -1.06 -0.19
N GLU A 85 -1.53 -1.44 -0.59
CA GLU A 85 -1.10 -1.41 -1.98
C GLU A 85 -1.92 -2.37 -2.85
N GLY A 86 -2.13 -3.60 -2.38
CA GLY A 86 -2.91 -4.61 -3.09
C GLY A 86 -4.35 -4.18 -3.33
N GLU A 87 -5.00 -3.59 -2.32
CA GLU A 87 -6.36 -3.06 -2.41
C GLU A 87 -6.42 -1.86 -3.37
N ALA A 88 -5.52 -0.88 -3.24
CA ALA A 88 -5.50 0.30 -4.11
C ALA A 88 -5.28 -0.08 -5.58
N ILE A 89 -4.31 -0.95 -5.87
CA ILE A 89 -4.05 -1.42 -7.23
C ILE A 89 -5.22 -2.26 -7.75
N GLY A 90 -5.78 -3.14 -6.91
CA GLY A 90 -6.91 -3.99 -7.26
C GLY A 90 -8.15 -3.19 -7.63
N GLN A 91 -8.50 -2.18 -6.83
CA GLN A 91 -9.62 -1.29 -7.08
C GLN A 91 -9.42 -0.47 -8.34
N ALA A 92 -8.28 0.22 -8.48
CA ALA A 92 -8.00 1.06 -9.65
C ALA A 92 -8.05 0.25 -10.95
N ARG A 93 -7.47 -0.96 -10.96
CA ARG A 93 -7.53 -1.85 -12.13
C ARG A 93 -8.95 -2.35 -12.39
N GLY A 94 -9.66 -2.75 -11.34
CA GLY A 94 -11.04 -3.25 -11.43
C GLY A 94 -11.97 -2.20 -12.03
N GLU A 95 -11.89 -0.97 -11.54
CA GLU A 95 -12.69 0.16 -12.03
C GLU A 95 -12.35 0.51 -13.48
N ALA A 96 -11.07 0.67 -13.82
CA ALA A 96 -10.65 1.01 -15.17
C ALA A 96 -11.09 -0.05 -16.21
N ILE A 97 -10.91 -1.34 -15.88
CA ILE A 97 -11.33 -2.43 -16.77
C ILE A 97 -12.86 -2.51 -16.84
N GLY A 98 -13.55 -2.36 -15.70
CA GLY A 98 -15.01 -2.38 -15.63
C GLY A 98 -15.65 -1.28 -16.47
N GLN A 99 -15.16 -0.04 -16.33
CA GLN A 99 -15.62 1.11 -17.10
C GLN A 99 -15.36 0.92 -18.59
N ALA A 100 -14.12 0.60 -18.99
CA ALA A 100 -13.78 0.42 -20.40
C ALA A 100 -14.61 -0.69 -21.07
N ARG A 101 -14.85 -1.82 -20.37
CA ARG A 101 -15.72 -2.88 -20.87
C ARG A 101 -17.18 -2.46 -20.94
N GLY A 102 -17.67 -1.79 -19.89
CA GLY A 102 -19.05 -1.32 -19.82
C GLY A 102 -19.39 -0.34 -20.95
N GLU A 103 -18.49 0.61 -21.20
CA GLU A 103 -18.61 1.58 -22.30
C GLU A 103 -18.58 0.90 -23.66
N ALA A 104 -17.59 0.02 -23.91
CA ALA A 104 -17.47 -0.68 -25.18
C ALA A 104 -18.70 -1.55 -25.48
N ILE A 105 -19.18 -2.32 -24.48
CA ILE A 105 -20.37 -3.16 -24.63
C ILE A 105 -21.62 -2.28 -24.82
N GLY A 106 -21.76 -1.22 -24.03
CA GLY A 106 -22.89 -0.29 -24.11
C GLY A 106 -22.97 0.41 -25.46
N GLN A 107 -21.84 0.81 -26.04
CA GLN A 107 -21.77 1.39 -27.38
C GLN A 107 -22.20 0.37 -28.44
N ILE A 108 -21.61 -0.83 -28.45
CA ILE A 108 -21.96 -1.87 -29.42
C ILE A 108 -23.45 -2.22 -29.35
N GLN A 109 -23.99 -2.40 -28.14
CA GLN A 109 -25.41 -2.69 -27.95
C GLN A 109 -26.31 -1.52 -28.36
N GLY A 110 -25.91 -0.29 -28.01
CA GLY A 110 -26.62 0.93 -28.39
C GLY A 110 -26.70 1.13 -29.89
N GLU A 111 -25.59 0.93 -30.60
CA GLU A 111 -25.51 1.00 -32.07
C GLU A 111 -26.37 -0.09 -32.73
N ALA A 112 -26.29 -1.33 -32.26
CA ALA A 112 -27.10 -2.43 -32.78
C ALA A 112 -28.61 -2.19 -32.58
N ARG A 113 -28.99 -1.67 -31.40
CA ARG A 113 -30.39 -1.31 -31.08
C ARG A 113 -30.88 -0.15 -31.96
N LEU A 114 -30.05 0.87 -32.18
CA LEU A 114 -30.37 1.98 -33.07
C LEU A 114 -30.52 1.52 -34.52
N GLY A 115 -29.63 0.65 -35.01
CA GLY A 115 -29.74 0.06 -36.35
C GLY A 115 -31.02 -0.76 -36.54
N SER A 116 -31.42 -1.52 -35.50
CA SER A 116 -32.69 -2.25 -35.49
C SER A 116 -33.89 -1.31 -35.56
N LEU A 117 -33.85 -0.21 -34.81
CA LEU A 117 -34.89 0.82 -34.84
C LEU A 117 -34.99 1.48 -36.22
N ILE A 118 -33.86 1.86 -36.83
CA ILE A 118 -33.83 2.45 -38.17
C ILE A 118 -34.45 1.48 -39.19
N THR A 119 -34.11 0.18 -39.10
CA THR A 119 -34.67 -0.84 -39.98
C THR A 119 -36.20 -0.92 -39.86
N ARG A 120 -36.75 -0.88 -38.64
CA ARG A 120 -38.21 -0.85 -38.39
C ARG A 120 -38.87 0.40 -38.95
N LEU A 121 -38.28 1.58 -38.73
CA LEU A 121 -38.81 2.84 -39.25
C LEU A 121 -38.88 2.84 -40.79
N ILE A 122 -37.88 2.26 -41.47
CA ILE A 122 -37.88 2.12 -42.93
C ILE A 122 -39.00 1.17 -43.38
N GLN A 123 -39.17 0.02 -42.72
CA GLN A 123 -40.24 -0.94 -43.03
C GLN A 123 -41.63 -0.32 -42.91
N ASP A 124 -41.82 0.53 -41.91
CA ASP A 124 -43.09 1.20 -41.64
C ASP A 124 -43.26 2.53 -42.40
N GLN A 125 -42.30 2.88 -43.28
CA GLN A 125 -42.28 4.13 -44.07
C GLN A 125 -42.22 5.43 -43.24
N ARG A 126 -41.79 5.35 -41.98
CA ARG A 126 -41.64 6.48 -41.04
C ARG A 126 -40.25 7.11 -41.10
N THR A 127 -39.78 7.41 -42.31
CA THR A 127 -38.40 7.84 -42.54
C THR A 127 -38.09 9.23 -41.97
N GLU A 128 -39.12 10.04 -41.70
CA GLU A 128 -39.03 11.33 -41.02
C GLU A 128 -38.53 11.23 -39.56
N GLU A 129 -38.68 10.06 -38.92
CA GLU A 129 -38.22 9.83 -37.54
C GLU A 129 -36.72 9.56 -37.46
N ILE A 130 -36.08 9.11 -38.55
CA ILE A 130 -34.65 8.74 -38.60
C ILE A 130 -33.72 9.89 -38.15
N PRO A 131 -33.83 11.12 -38.67
CA PRO A 131 -33.01 12.24 -38.18
C PRO A 131 -33.38 12.68 -36.76
N ILE A 132 -34.59 12.38 -36.29
CA ILE A 132 -35.05 12.75 -34.94
C ILE A 132 -34.44 11.81 -33.91
N VAL A 133 -34.40 10.49 -34.17
CA VAL A 133 -33.85 9.53 -33.20
C VAL A 133 -32.34 9.64 -32.98
N SER A 134 -31.60 10.27 -33.90
CA SER A 134 -30.17 10.55 -33.73
C SER A 134 -29.90 11.73 -32.80
N THR A 135 -30.86 12.65 -32.65
CA THR A 135 -30.69 13.92 -31.91
C THR A 135 -31.56 14.02 -30.66
N ASP A 136 -32.74 13.41 -30.66
CA ASP A 136 -33.68 13.38 -29.54
C ASP A 136 -33.68 11.99 -28.86
N SER A 137 -33.05 11.93 -27.69
CA SER A 137 -32.99 10.71 -26.87
C SER A 137 -34.34 10.28 -26.31
N LYS A 138 -35.23 11.22 -25.99
CA LYS A 138 -36.56 10.92 -25.43
C LYS A 138 -37.45 10.32 -26.50
N ARG A 139 -37.43 10.88 -27.71
CA ARG A 139 -38.16 10.32 -28.85
C ARG A 139 -37.63 8.93 -29.21
N ARG A 140 -36.31 8.75 -29.23
CA ARG A 140 -35.68 7.44 -29.43
C ARG A 140 -36.13 6.41 -28.40
N GLU A 141 -36.20 6.76 -27.10
CA GLU A 141 -36.68 5.85 -26.06
C GLU A 141 -38.16 5.49 -26.20
N GLN A 142 -39.02 6.43 -26.63
CA GLN A 142 -40.42 6.13 -26.91
C GLN A 142 -40.54 5.10 -28.04
N LEU A 143 -39.78 5.27 -29.12
CA LEU A 143 -39.79 4.36 -30.25
C LEU A 143 -39.18 2.99 -29.91
N TYR A 144 -38.16 2.93 -29.04
CA TYR A 144 -37.69 1.64 -28.52
C TYR A 144 -38.81 0.88 -27.80
N LYS A 145 -39.62 1.56 -26.97
CA LYS A 145 -40.78 0.93 -26.32
C LYS A 145 -41.85 0.51 -27.32
N GLU A 146 -42.14 1.36 -28.31
CA GLU A 146 -43.13 1.08 -29.36
C GLU A 146 -42.78 -0.17 -30.16
N TYR A 147 -41.52 -0.33 -30.55
CA TYR A 147 -41.03 -1.48 -31.31
C TYR A 147 -40.56 -2.65 -30.44
N SER A 148 -40.70 -2.55 -29.11
CA SER A 148 -40.21 -3.55 -28.14
C SER A 148 -38.72 -3.90 -28.33
N LEU A 149 -37.92 -2.89 -28.66
CA LEU A 149 -36.47 -2.95 -28.78
C LEU A 149 -35.82 -2.55 -27.47
#